data_AF-A0A229R988-F1
#
_entry.id   AF-A0A229R988-F1
#
_cell.length_a   1.000
_cell.length_b   1.000
_cell.length_c   1.000
_cell.angle_alpha   90.00
_cell.angle_beta   90.00
_cell.angle_gamma   90.00
#
_symmetry.space_group_name_H-M   'P 1'
#
loop_
_entity.id
_entity.type
_entity.pdbx_description
1 polymer ?
#
loop_
_entity_poly.entity_id
_entity_poly.type
_entity_poly.pdbx_seq_one_letter_code
_entity_poly.pdbx_strand_id
1 'polypeptide(L)'
;MVRDRNDRVVTTTTAAVPGAAHHTSERVVPLADLVDKAAVKVSEVRATRVDDGLVLDREDAGPLLSDALGRHIVHRCSPTEHWFVDVQAGTAVRLVVDRSDPGHPVAYMAQSPSPGSEPDLYRQLVDAARSGAAPAATESTARHDRPPHAGPKAVAS
;
A
#
# COMPACT_ATOMS: atom_id res chain seq x y z
N MET A 1 73.08 -3.84 16.17
CA MET A 1 71.76 -3.64 16.79
C MET A 1 70.86 -4.79 16.36
N VAL A 2 70.05 -5.25 17.30
CA VAL A 2 69.42 -6.56 17.36
C VAL A 2 67.91 -6.43 17.09
N ARG A 3 67.35 -7.52 16.54
CA ARG A 3 65.94 -7.95 16.46
C ARG A 3 65.12 -7.53 15.25
N ASP A 4 64.72 -8.47 14.39
CA ASP A 4 63.75 -9.57 14.58
C ASP A 4 62.37 -9.09 14.10
N ARG A 5 61.96 -9.56 12.92
CA ARG A 5 60.63 -9.29 12.37
C ARG A 5 59.85 -10.60 12.45
N ASN A 6 59.27 -10.79 13.63
CA ASN A 6 58.29 -11.80 14.02
C ASN A 6 57.41 -12.32 12.87
N ASP A 7 57.42 -13.64 12.74
CA ASP A 7 56.26 -14.47 12.44
C ASP A 7 55.05 -14.05 13.26
N ARG A 8 53.92 -13.78 12.60
CA ARG A 8 52.62 -13.94 13.24
C ARG A 8 51.59 -14.38 12.22
N VAL A 9 51.45 -15.70 12.12
CA VAL A 9 50.23 -16.36 11.67
C VAL A 9 49.08 -15.84 12.54
N VAL A 10 48.13 -15.12 11.94
CA VAL A 10 46.86 -14.81 12.57
C VAL A 10 45.81 -15.71 11.95
N THR A 11 45.58 -16.83 12.62
CA THR A 11 44.40 -17.66 12.49
C THR A 11 43.20 -16.84 12.99
N THR A 12 42.36 -16.34 12.09
CA THR A 12 41.06 -15.78 12.47
C THR A 12 40.06 -16.92 12.59
N THR A 13 39.99 -17.51 13.79
CA THR A 13 38.84 -18.29 14.24
C THR A 13 37.67 -17.35 14.44
N THR A 14 36.78 -17.27 13.45
CA THR A 14 35.47 -16.65 13.63
C THR A 14 34.53 -17.68 14.24
N ALA A 15 34.52 -17.76 15.56
CA ALA A 15 33.38 -18.27 16.29
C ALA A 15 32.41 -17.09 16.51
N ALA A 16 31.35 -17.04 15.71
CA ALA A 16 30.25 -16.10 15.92
C ALA A 16 28.91 -16.84 15.76
N VAL A 17 28.34 -17.15 16.93
CA VAL A 17 26.91 -17.13 17.31
C VAL A 17 25.93 -17.93 16.42
N PRO A 18 25.22 -18.95 16.96
CA PRO A 18 23.95 -19.38 16.41
C PRO A 18 22.92 -18.27 16.70
N GLY A 19 22.94 -17.25 15.84
CA GLY A 19 22.11 -16.07 15.95
C GLY A 19 20.76 -16.32 15.31
N ALA A 20 19.75 -16.48 16.15
CA ALA A 20 18.32 -16.43 15.85
C ALA A 20 17.84 -17.44 14.82
N ALA A 21 17.14 -18.46 15.33
CA ALA A 21 16.01 -19.03 14.61
C ALA A 21 15.20 -17.87 14.00
N HIS A 22 15.17 -17.80 12.67
CA HIS A 22 14.24 -16.97 11.93
C HIS A 22 12.81 -17.52 12.13
N HIS A 23 12.31 -17.47 13.36
CA HIS A 23 10.88 -17.48 13.60
C HIS A 23 10.37 -16.10 13.24
N THR A 24 10.05 -15.89 11.97
CA THR A 24 9.03 -14.95 11.49
C THR A 24 9.03 -14.97 9.98
N SER A 25 8.30 -15.92 9.41
CA SER A 25 7.67 -15.73 8.11
C SER A 25 6.21 -16.10 8.29
N GLU A 26 5.51 -15.40 9.19
CA GLU A 26 4.11 -15.13 8.92
C GLU A 26 4.12 -14.40 7.57
N ARG A 27 3.79 -15.14 6.50
CA ARG A 27 3.70 -14.57 5.16
C ARG A 27 2.71 -13.43 5.24
N VAL A 28 3.22 -12.20 5.12
CA VAL A 28 2.37 -11.00 5.00
C VAL A 28 1.52 -11.22 3.76
N VAL A 29 0.22 -11.44 3.96
CA VAL A 29 -0.72 -11.63 2.87
C VAL A 29 -0.90 -10.27 2.17
N PRO A 30 -0.74 -10.19 0.83
CA PRO A 30 -1.00 -8.96 0.09
C PRO A 30 -2.39 -8.39 0.37
N LEU A 31 -2.51 -7.06 0.36
CA LEU A 31 -3.80 -6.39 0.56
C LEU A 31 -4.85 -6.85 -0.45
N ALA A 32 -4.46 -7.11 -1.71
CA ALA A 32 -5.38 -7.59 -2.75
C ALA A 32 -6.00 -8.94 -2.37
N ASP A 33 -5.17 -9.92 -2.00
CA ASP A 33 -5.64 -11.24 -1.56
C ASP A 33 -6.55 -11.17 -0.32
N LEU A 34 -6.30 -10.21 0.58
CA LEU A 34 -7.16 -9.99 1.76
C LEU A 34 -8.49 -9.34 1.38
N VAL A 35 -8.50 -8.40 0.43
CA VAL A 35 -9.74 -7.81 -0.11
C VAL A 35 -10.58 -8.89 -0.80
N ASP A 36 -9.98 -9.79 -1.57
CA ASP A 36 -10.70 -10.90 -2.21
C ASP A 36 -11.33 -11.84 -1.17
N LYS A 37 -10.57 -12.19 -0.12
CA LYS A 37 -11.10 -12.98 1.00
C LYS A 37 -12.23 -12.24 1.73
N ALA A 38 -12.12 -10.94 1.90
CA ALA A 38 -13.15 -10.11 2.51
C ALA A 38 -14.39 -9.96 1.63
N ALA A 39 -14.23 -9.96 0.30
CA ALA A 39 -15.34 -9.97 -0.63
C ALA A 39 -16.22 -11.21 -0.46
N VAL A 40 -15.62 -12.38 -0.24
CA VAL A 40 -16.39 -13.60 0.06
C VAL A 40 -17.18 -13.43 1.36
N LYS A 41 -16.56 -12.97 2.45
CA LYS A 41 -17.23 -12.85 3.75
C LYS A 41 -18.29 -11.75 3.80
N VAL A 42 -18.00 -10.57 3.25
CA VAL A 42 -18.95 -9.46 3.19
C VAL A 42 -20.10 -9.76 2.22
N SER A 43 -19.93 -10.67 1.25
CA SER A 43 -21.05 -11.16 0.43
C SER A 43 -22.10 -11.93 1.24
N GLU A 44 -21.75 -12.47 2.41
CA GLU A 44 -22.71 -13.10 3.33
C GLU A 44 -23.55 -12.04 4.09
N VAL A 45 -23.09 -10.79 4.09
CA VAL A 45 -23.81 -9.65 4.69
C VAL A 45 -24.77 -9.05 3.65
N ARG A 46 -25.99 -8.73 4.07
CA ARG A 46 -26.98 -8.06 3.20
C ARG A 46 -26.47 -6.69 2.77
N ALA A 47 -26.20 -6.53 1.48
CA ALA A 47 -25.92 -5.23 0.89
C ALA A 47 -27.19 -4.37 0.87
N THR A 48 -27.03 -3.09 1.18
CA THR A 48 -28.11 -2.10 1.18
C THR A 48 -27.99 -1.23 -0.07
N ARG A 49 -29.09 -1.02 -0.78
CA ARG A 49 -29.13 -0.10 -1.92
C ARG A 49 -28.81 1.33 -1.46
N VAL A 50 -27.99 2.04 -2.22
CA VAL A 50 -27.62 3.44 -1.96
C VAL A 50 -27.88 4.28 -3.20
N ASP A 51 -28.58 5.40 -3.03
CA ASP A 51 -29.01 6.25 -4.14
C ASP A 51 -27.87 7.16 -4.66
N ASP A 52 -26.97 7.61 -3.77
CA ASP A 52 -25.83 8.46 -4.12
C ASP A 52 -24.50 7.69 -4.30
N GLY A 53 -24.59 6.36 -4.47
CA GLY A 53 -23.40 5.50 -4.56
C GLY A 53 -22.49 5.81 -5.76
N LEU A 54 -22.99 6.52 -6.77
CA LEU A 54 -22.21 6.93 -7.95
C LEU A 54 -21.06 7.89 -7.62
N VAL A 55 -21.17 8.67 -6.55
CA VAL A 55 -20.06 9.52 -6.08
C VAL A 55 -18.88 8.65 -5.63
N LEU A 56 -19.17 7.48 -5.07
CA LEU A 56 -18.19 6.52 -4.57
C LEU A 56 -17.69 5.54 -5.65
N ASP A 57 -18.34 5.51 -6.81
CA ASP A 57 -17.95 4.72 -7.99
C ASP A 57 -16.81 5.36 -8.80
N ARG A 58 -16.30 6.52 -8.36
CA ARG A 58 -15.20 7.18 -9.03
C ARG A 58 -13.86 6.54 -8.66
N GLU A 59 -12.92 6.55 -9.60
CA GLU A 59 -11.55 6.08 -9.36
C GLU A 59 -10.82 6.91 -8.29
N ASP A 60 -11.17 8.20 -8.14
CA ASP A 60 -10.62 9.12 -7.14
C ASP A 60 -11.43 9.17 -5.83
N ALA A 61 -12.43 8.30 -5.66
CA ALA A 61 -13.27 8.29 -4.46
C ALA A 61 -12.46 8.05 -3.17
N GLY A 62 -11.41 7.23 -3.21
CA GLY A 62 -10.54 6.98 -2.06
C GLY A 62 -9.86 8.24 -1.51
N PRO A 63 -9.09 8.97 -2.35
CA PRO A 63 -8.54 10.27 -1.98
C PRO A 63 -9.59 11.28 -1.51
N LEU A 64 -10.71 11.40 -2.23
CA LEU A 64 -11.78 12.33 -1.86
C LEU A 64 -12.38 12.02 -0.48
N LEU A 65 -12.64 10.75 -0.19
CA LEU A 65 -13.10 10.32 1.13
C LEU A 65 -12.04 10.54 2.21
N SER A 66 -10.77 10.27 1.88
CA SER A 66 -9.65 10.49 2.80
C SER A 66 -9.58 11.96 3.24
N ASP A 67 -9.65 12.87 2.27
CA ASP A 67 -9.62 14.31 2.50
C ASP A 67 -10.87 14.79 3.25
N ALA A 68 -12.06 14.34 2.84
CA ALA A 68 -13.32 14.74 3.46
C ALA A 68 -13.43 14.30 4.92
N LEU A 69 -12.89 13.13 5.27
CA LEU A 69 -12.93 12.58 6.62
C LEU A 69 -11.69 12.93 7.45
N GLY A 70 -10.62 13.43 6.82
CA GLY A 70 -9.32 13.64 7.45
C GLY A 70 -8.66 12.33 7.89
N ARG A 71 -8.93 11.23 7.17
CA ARG A 71 -8.48 9.87 7.53
C ARG A 71 -7.72 9.23 6.38
N HIS A 72 -6.88 8.26 6.71
CA HIS A 72 -6.21 7.47 5.69
C HIS A 72 -7.14 6.33 5.21
N ILE A 73 -7.72 6.50 4.02
CA ILE A 73 -8.57 5.49 3.39
C ILE A 73 -7.85 4.92 2.19
N VAL A 74 -7.58 3.61 2.23
CA VAL A 74 -7.02 2.89 1.09
C VAL A 74 -8.16 2.38 0.23
N HIS A 75 -8.14 2.77 -1.04
CA HIS A 75 -9.16 2.40 -2.02
C HIS A 75 -8.62 1.39 -3.03
N ARG A 76 -9.40 0.35 -3.28
CA ARG A 76 -9.20 -0.62 -4.35
C ARG A 76 -10.47 -0.67 -5.19
N CYS A 77 -10.33 -0.54 -6.50
CA CYS A 77 -11.46 -0.61 -7.42
C CYS A 77 -11.24 -1.65 -8.51
N SER A 78 -12.34 -2.23 -8.93
CA SER A 78 -12.53 -2.94 -10.18
C SER A 78 -13.73 -2.31 -10.89
N PRO A 79 -13.99 -2.64 -12.16
CA PRO A 79 -15.13 -2.09 -12.88
C PRO A 79 -16.47 -2.28 -12.18
N THR A 80 -16.67 -3.30 -11.36
CA THR A 80 -17.98 -3.59 -10.71
C THR A 80 -17.97 -3.41 -9.20
N GLU A 81 -16.82 -3.14 -8.60
CA GLU A 81 -16.64 -3.25 -7.16
C GLU A 81 -15.57 -2.30 -6.63
N HIS A 82 -15.91 -1.56 -5.58
CA HIS A 82 -15.04 -0.62 -4.89
C HIS A 82 -14.92 -1.03 -3.42
N TRP A 83 -13.69 -1.08 -2.93
CA TRP A 83 -13.34 -1.36 -1.54
C TRP A 83 -12.63 -0.17 -0.92
N PHE A 84 -13.14 0.29 0.21
CA PHE A 84 -12.58 1.38 1.01
C PHE A 84 -12.19 0.83 2.37
N VAL A 85 -10.91 0.90 2.71
CA VAL A 85 -10.38 0.44 4.01
C VAL A 85 -9.99 1.68 4.81
N ASP A 86 -10.73 1.99 5.88
CA ASP A 86 -10.38 3.04 6.83
C ASP A 86 -9.35 2.47 7.82
N VAL A 87 -8.09 2.87 7.65
CA VAL A 87 -6.96 2.39 8.46
C VAL A 87 -7.05 2.84 9.91
N GLN A 88 -7.71 3.97 10.17
CA GLN A 88 -7.82 4.54 11.52
C GLN A 88 -9.00 3.93 12.28
N ALA A 89 -10.17 3.82 11.63
CA ALA A 89 -11.36 3.23 12.25
C ALA A 89 -11.32 1.70 12.30
N GLY A 90 -10.43 1.07 11.51
CA GLY A 90 -10.33 -0.38 11.43
C GLY A 90 -11.54 -1.02 10.73
N THR A 91 -12.15 -0.30 9.79
CA THR A 91 -13.35 -0.72 9.07
C THR A 91 -13.09 -0.83 7.58
N ALA A 92 -13.90 -1.65 6.90
CA ALA A 92 -13.90 -1.66 5.45
C ALA A 92 -15.32 -1.61 4.89
N VAL A 93 -15.46 -0.94 3.75
CA VAL A 93 -16.74 -0.78 3.04
C VAL A 93 -16.56 -1.31 1.63
N ARG A 94 -17.51 -2.16 1.22
CA ARG A 94 -17.68 -2.65 -0.13
C ARG A 94 -18.83 -1.90 -0.80
N LEU A 95 -18.60 -1.43 -2.01
CA LEU A 95 -19.60 -0.89 -2.90
C LEU A 95 -19.62 -1.74 -4.17
N VAL A 96 -20.79 -2.26 -4.53
CA VAL A 96 -21.02 -3.00 -5.77
C VAL A 96 -21.90 -2.15 -6.66
N VAL A 97 -21.51 -1.97 -7.91
CA VAL A 97 -22.25 -1.15 -8.88
C VAL A 97 -22.76 -2.05 -10.00
N ASP A 98 -24.07 -2.24 -10.02
CA ASP A 98 -24.78 -2.93 -11.09
C ASP A 98 -25.04 -1.94 -12.24
N ARG A 99 -24.47 -2.24 -13.40
CA ARG A 99 -24.58 -1.45 -14.63
C ARG A 99 -25.39 -2.17 -15.72
N SER A 100 -26.22 -3.14 -15.32
CA SER A 100 -27.10 -3.86 -16.26
C SER A 100 -28.04 -2.92 -17.02
N ASP A 101 -28.46 -1.82 -16.38
CA ASP A 101 -29.09 -0.68 -17.05
C ASP A 101 -28.10 0.49 -17.15
N PRO A 102 -27.59 0.84 -18.36
CA PRO A 102 -26.64 1.92 -18.53
C PRO A 102 -27.23 3.31 -18.28
N GLY A 103 -28.56 3.46 -18.30
CA GLY A 103 -29.23 4.72 -17.96
C GLY A 103 -29.43 4.92 -16.46
N HIS A 104 -29.45 3.82 -15.70
CA HIS A 104 -29.76 3.83 -14.27
C HIS A 104 -28.89 2.81 -13.52
N PRO A 105 -27.57 3.06 -13.41
CA PRO A 105 -26.71 2.23 -12.58
C PRO A 105 -27.20 2.23 -11.13
N VAL A 106 -27.23 1.05 -10.51
CA VAL A 106 -27.65 0.88 -9.11
C VAL A 106 -26.46 0.49 -8.28
N ALA A 107 -26.25 1.19 -7.16
CA ALA A 107 -25.18 0.91 -6.23
C ALA A 107 -25.70 0.24 -4.96
N TYR A 108 -24.95 -0.75 -4.48
CA TYR A 108 -25.22 -1.49 -3.25
C TYR A 108 -24.00 -1.41 -2.35
N MET A 109 -24.21 -1.08 -1.08
CA MET A 109 -23.16 -0.95 -0.08
C MET A 109 -23.28 -2.05 0.96
N ALA A 110 -22.16 -2.68 1.29
CA ALA A 110 -22.02 -3.57 2.42
C ALA A 110 -20.84 -3.10 3.28
N GLN A 111 -21.05 -3.01 4.58
CA GLN A 111 -20.02 -2.61 5.53
C GLN A 111 -19.51 -3.83 6.26
N SER A 112 -18.25 -3.76 6.67
CA SER A 112 -17.68 -4.71 7.61
C SER A 112 -18.54 -4.86 8.86
N PRO A 113 -18.77 -6.08 9.38
CA PRO A 113 -19.37 -6.25 10.68
C PRO A 113 -18.57 -5.50 11.74
N SER A 114 -19.27 -5.07 12.79
CA SER A 114 -18.70 -4.26 13.87
C SER A 114 -17.42 -4.91 14.44
N PRO A 115 -16.45 -4.09 14.90
CA PRO A 115 -15.27 -4.59 15.58
C PRO A 115 -15.65 -5.59 16.68
N GLY A 116 -15.14 -6.82 16.58
CA GLY A 116 -15.40 -7.90 17.55
C GLY A 116 -16.16 -9.12 17.03
N SER A 117 -16.80 -9.04 15.86
CA SER A 117 -17.42 -10.23 15.23
C SER A 117 -16.43 -11.03 14.36
N GLU A 118 -15.48 -10.34 13.72
CA GLU A 118 -14.35 -10.94 13.00
C GLU A 118 -13.08 -10.06 13.10
N PRO A 119 -12.42 -10.04 14.27
CA PRO A 119 -11.30 -9.14 14.52
C PRO A 119 -10.08 -9.43 13.62
N ASP A 120 -9.84 -10.66 13.20
CA ASP A 120 -8.60 -11.01 12.50
C ASP A 120 -8.57 -10.55 11.04
N LEU A 121 -9.68 -10.63 10.29
CA LEU A 121 -9.68 -10.26 8.87
C LEU A 121 -9.61 -8.74 8.67
N TYR A 122 -10.38 -7.96 9.45
CA TYR A 122 -10.33 -6.50 9.38
C TYR A 122 -8.99 -5.95 9.86
N ARG A 123 -8.42 -6.53 10.93
CA ARG A 123 -7.07 -6.17 11.36
C ARG A 123 -6.03 -6.47 10.28
N GLN A 124 -6.11 -7.64 9.63
CA GLN A 124 -5.21 -7.98 8.51
C GLN A 124 -5.33 -7.01 7.34
N LEU A 125 -6.55 -6.60 6.96
CA LEU A 125 -6.77 -5.59 5.91
C LEU A 125 -6.11 -4.26 6.26
N VAL A 126 -6.30 -3.80 7.51
CA VAL A 126 -5.74 -2.54 8.01
C VAL A 126 -4.21 -2.61 8.06
N ASP A 127 -3.65 -3.71 8.55
CA ASP A 127 -2.20 -3.89 8.65
C ASP A 127 -1.55 -3.99 7.27
N ALA A 128 -2.20 -4.68 6.32
CA ALA A 128 -1.74 -4.74 4.93
C ALA A 128 -1.88 -3.38 4.21
N ALA A 129 -2.95 -2.64 4.47
CA ALA A 129 -3.15 -1.28 3.96
C ALA A 129 -2.11 -0.30 4.50
N ARG A 130 -1.73 -0.44 5.77
CA ARG A 130 -0.65 0.35 6.39
C ARG A 130 0.72 -0.01 5.83
N SER A 131 0.97 -1.30 5.57
CA SER A 131 2.26 -1.80 5.07
C SER A 131 2.48 -1.51 3.58
N GLY A 132 1.41 -1.46 2.79
CA GLY A 132 1.46 -1.07 1.38
C GLY A 132 1.67 0.43 1.16
N ALA A 133 1.53 1.26 2.20
CA ALA A 133 1.78 2.69 2.19
C ALA A 133 3.27 3.05 2.38
N ALA A 134 4.19 2.20 1.93
CA ALA A 134 5.59 2.59 1.84
C ALA A 134 5.66 3.85 0.96
N PRO A 135 6.20 4.97 1.47
CA PRO A 135 6.30 6.18 0.69
C PRO A 135 7.17 5.89 -0.53
N ALA A 136 6.75 6.38 -1.70
CA ALA A 136 7.64 6.58 -2.81
C ALA A 136 8.71 7.61 -2.40
N ALA A 137 9.71 7.14 -1.67
CA ALA A 137 10.95 7.83 -1.36
C ALA A 137 12.09 7.02 -1.97
N THR A 138 12.32 7.28 -3.25
CA THR A 138 13.66 7.25 -3.84
C THR A 138 13.70 8.49 -4.73
N GLU A 139 14.01 9.62 -4.11
CA GLU A 139 15.37 10.15 -4.05
C GLU A 139 15.64 11.03 -5.28
N SER A 140 15.36 12.32 -5.06
CA SER A 140 16.10 13.42 -5.68
C SER A 140 17.60 13.12 -5.60
N THR A 141 18.27 12.92 -6.73
CA THR A 141 19.53 13.58 -7.11
C THR A 141 19.88 13.21 -8.56
N ALA A 142 19.22 13.84 -9.54
CA ALA A 142 19.83 14.04 -10.85
C ALA A 142 20.23 15.50 -10.95
N ARG A 143 21.38 15.83 -10.32
CA ARG A 143 22.20 16.95 -10.77
C ARG A 143 22.64 16.62 -12.19
N HIS A 144 21.88 17.05 -13.18
CA HIS A 144 22.38 17.21 -14.54
C HIS A 144 22.56 18.70 -14.80
N ASP A 145 23.77 19.11 -14.42
CA ASP A 145 24.59 20.13 -15.07
C ASP A 145 24.03 20.56 -16.44
N ARG A 146 23.58 21.81 -16.52
CA ARG A 146 23.31 22.50 -17.77
C ARG A 146 24.24 23.69 -17.84
N PRO A 147 25.22 23.70 -18.75
CA PRO A 147 25.67 24.95 -19.35
C PRO A 147 25.10 25.08 -20.78
N PRO A 148 24.56 26.25 -21.15
CA PRO A 148 24.09 26.53 -22.50
C PRO A 148 25.28 26.69 -23.46
N HIS A 149 25.27 25.95 -24.57
CA HIS A 149 26.10 26.24 -25.73
C HIS A 149 25.71 27.59 -26.34
N ALA A 150 26.52 28.62 -26.12
CA ALA A 150 26.55 29.82 -26.94
C ALA A 150 27.60 29.66 -28.03
N GLY A 151 27.17 29.80 -29.28
CA GLY A 151 28.02 29.78 -30.48
C GLY A 151 28.95 31.00 -30.62
N PRO A 152 29.69 31.07 -31.75
CA PRO A 152 31.04 31.64 -31.82
C PRO A 152 31.07 33.15 -32.09
N LYS A 153 32.15 33.82 -31.68
CA LYS A 153 32.55 35.14 -32.21
C LYS A 153 34.06 35.26 -32.42
N ALA A 154 34.39 35.49 -33.69
CA ALA A 154 35.42 36.38 -34.25
C ALA A 154 36.88 36.25 -33.77
N VAL A 155 37.72 35.67 -34.64
CA VAL A 155 39.14 36.02 -34.73
C VAL A 155 39.29 37.24 -35.63
N ALA A 156 39.98 38.26 -35.11
CA ALA A 156 40.50 39.38 -35.87
C ALA A 156 41.96 39.58 -35.46
N SER A 157 42.88 39.33 -36.38
CA SER A 157 44.15 40.02 -36.66
C SER A 157 45.04 39.13 -37.51
#